data_AF-A0A9X2IRR0-F1
#
_entry.id   AF-A0A9X2IRR0-F1
#
_cell.length_a   1.000
_cell.length_b   1.000
_cell.length_c   1.000
_cell.angle_alpha   90.00
_cell.angle_beta   90.00
_cell.angle_gamma   90.00
#
_symmetry.space_group_name_H-M   'P 1'
#
loop_
_entity.id
_entity.type
_entity.pdbx_description
1 polymer ?
#
loop_
_entity_poly.entity_id
_entity_poly.type
_entity_poly.pdbx_seq_one_letter_code
_entity_poly.pdbx_strand_id
1 'polypeptide(L)'
;MYPQIITYLLSFINYQEQLIRTLLTLLNGKRMFNKPTEQPVNKPYRKLQVDDLPIIEVPEKLDYRMLLTEYFEKNGKTLKPVQRRKNSKVTVPKSMICPKCGAPSDYLYANNGDKGQYQCKVCSCLFSDKNRFSKEAILKCPHCSKTLEKIKERKDFHVFKC
;
A
#
# COMPACT_ATOMS: atom_id res chain seq x y z
N MET A 1 70.69 -20.29 -22.49
CA MET A 1 69.71 -19.41 -23.16
C MET A 1 68.59 -20.19 -23.85
N TYR A 2 68.88 -21.16 -24.71
CA TYR A 2 67.87 -22.02 -25.38
C TYR A 2 66.82 -22.72 -24.49
N PRO A 3 67.16 -23.33 -23.33
CA PRO A 3 66.16 -24.05 -22.53
C PRO A 3 65.12 -23.15 -21.87
N GLN A 4 65.47 -21.89 -21.56
CA GLN A 4 64.54 -20.90 -21.00
C GLN A 4 63.54 -20.39 -22.06
N ILE A 5 63.95 -20.33 -23.32
CA ILE A 5 63.07 -19.96 -24.43
C ILE A 5 62.09 -21.10 -24.69
N ILE A 6 62.54 -22.36 -24.65
CA ILE A 6 61.68 -23.52 -24.86
C ILE A 6 60.61 -23.63 -23.75
N THR A 7 60.98 -23.44 -22.47
CA THR A 7 60.00 -23.47 -21.37
C THR A 7 58.99 -22.33 -21.44
N TYR A 8 59.43 -21.13 -21.86
CA TYR A 8 58.53 -20.00 -22.09
C TYR A 8 57.53 -20.26 -23.24
N LEU A 9 57.99 -20.83 -24.35
CA LEU A 9 57.11 -21.16 -25.48
C LEU A 9 56.08 -22.23 -25.08
N LEU A 10 56.49 -23.25 -24.30
CA LEU A 10 55.58 -24.28 -23.80
C LEU A 10 54.53 -23.71 -22.84
N SER A 11 54.91 -22.81 -21.94
CA SER A 11 53.95 -22.17 -21.04
C SER A 11 52.96 -21.28 -21.80
N PHE A 12 53.43 -20.59 -22.84
CA PHE A 12 52.59 -19.78 -23.71
C PHE A 12 51.60 -20.64 -24.51
N ILE A 13 52.04 -21.75 -25.08
CA ILE A 13 51.16 -22.71 -25.79
C ILE A 13 50.06 -23.23 -24.87
N ASN A 14 50.41 -23.64 -23.64
CA ASN A 14 49.43 -24.13 -22.67
C ASN A 14 48.40 -23.06 -22.28
N TYR A 15 48.85 -21.81 -22.13
CA TYR A 15 47.96 -20.68 -21.87
C TYR A 15 47.00 -20.42 -23.04
N GLN A 16 47.51 -20.44 -24.27
CA GLN A 16 46.69 -20.30 -25.47
C GLN A 16 45.67 -21.43 -25.59
N GLU A 17 46.04 -22.67 -25.26
CA GLU A 17 45.11 -23.80 -25.27
C GLU A 17 43.97 -23.61 -24.26
N GLN A 18 44.28 -23.13 -23.05
CA GLN A 18 43.27 -22.84 -22.04
C GLN A 18 42.28 -21.76 -22.50
N LEU A 19 42.78 -20.68 -23.10
CA LEU A 19 41.93 -19.64 -23.69
C LEU A 19 41.02 -20.18 -24.80
N ILE A 20 41.55 -21.00 -25.71
CA ILE A 20 40.78 -21.61 -26.80
C ILE A 20 39.66 -22.48 -26.22
N ARG A 21 39.94 -23.32 -25.21
CA ARG A 21 38.93 -24.16 -24.56
C ARG A 21 37.82 -23.32 -23.93
N THR A 22 38.15 -22.25 -23.21
CA THR A 22 37.16 -21.33 -22.63
C THR A 22 36.28 -20.68 -23.69
N LEU A 23 36.87 -20.17 -24.78
CA LEU A 23 36.15 -19.53 -25.88
C LEU A 23 35.20 -20.51 -26.58
N LEU A 24 35.63 -21.75 -26.83
CA LEU A 24 34.79 -22.80 -27.40
C LEU A 24 33.60 -23.14 -26.50
N THR A 25 33.82 -23.16 -25.18
CA THR A 25 32.76 -23.45 -24.20
C THR A 25 31.71 -22.34 -24.19
N LEU A 26 32.12 -21.07 -24.24
CA LEU A 26 31.22 -19.91 -24.31
C LEU A 26 30.44 -19.84 -25.63
N LEU A 27 31.10 -20.15 -26.75
CA LEU A 27 30.48 -20.13 -28.08
C LEU A 27 29.40 -21.21 -28.23
N ASN A 28 29.66 -22.41 -27.72
CA ASN A 28 28.70 -23.51 -27.74
C ASN A 28 27.62 -23.36 -26.64
N GLY A 29 27.99 -22.87 -25.45
CA GLY A 29 27.08 -22.67 -24.32
C GLY A 29 25.90 -21.74 -24.66
N LYS A 30 26.12 -20.69 -25.45
CA LYS A 30 25.05 -19.79 -25.91
C LYS A 30 24.01 -20.47 -26.80
N ARG A 31 24.35 -21.56 -27.49
CA ARG A 31 23.43 -22.32 -28.35
C ARG A 31 22.70 -23.44 -27.60
N MET A 32 23.14 -23.80 -26.39
CA MET A 32 22.54 -24.88 -25.59
C MET A 32 21.26 -24.46 -24.86
N PHE A 33 21.01 -23.16 -24.70
CA PHE A 33 19.80 -22.65 -24.08
C PHE A 33 18.77 -22.30 -25.16
N ASN A 34 17.62 -22.99 -25.12
CA ASN A 34 16.47 -22.61 -25.93
C ASN A 34 16.05 -21.18 -25.58
N LYS A 35 15.69 -20.38 -26.58
CA LYS A 35 15.05 -19.09 -26.33
C LYS A 35 13.76 -19.33 -25.52
N PRO A 36 13.47 -18.52 -24.50
CA PRO A 36 12.19 -18.60 -23.81
C PRO A 36 11.06 -18.44 -24.83
N THR A 37 10.04 -19.28 -24.72
CA THR A 37 8.88 -19.36 -25.61
C THR A 37 7.92 -18.18 -25.47
N GLU A 38 8.06 -17.40 -24.41
CA GLU A 38 7.23 -16.22 -24.19
C GLU A 38 7.56 -15.14 -25.21
N GLN A 39 6.66 -14.98 -26.19
CA GLN A 39 6.71 -13.84 -27.08
C GLN A 39 6.54 -12.57 -26.24
N PRO A 40 7.35 -11.51 -26.46
CA PRO A 40 7.11 -10.24 -25.82
C PRO A 40 5.70 -9.77 -26.20
N VAL A 41 4.90 -9.42 -25.19
CA VAL A 41 3.58 -8.82 -25.42
C VAL A 41 3.80 -7.56 -26.26
N ASN A 42 3.26 -7.54 -27.48
CA ASN A 42 3.26 -6.35 -28.32
C ASN A 42 2.33 -5.30 -27.69
N LYS A 43 2.89 -4.51 -26.78
CA LYS A 43 2.26 -3.30 -26.26
C LYS A 43 2.73 -2.15 -27.14
N PRO A 44 1.90 -1.62 -28.07
CA PRO A 44 2.30 -0.48 -28.88
C PRO A 44 2.49 0.72 -27.96
N TYR A 45 3.75 1.04 -27.63
CA TYR A 45 4.20 2.11 -26.74
C TYR A 45 3.75 3.54 -27.15
N ARG A 46 2.91 3.68 -28.18
CA ARG A 46 2.48 4.95 -28.79
C ARG A 46 0.96 5.15 -28.86
N LYS A 47 0.15 4.23 -28.34
CA LYS A 47 -1.29 4.53 -28.18
C LYS A 47 -1.44 5.27 -26.86
N LEU A 48 -1.77 6.55 -26.95
CA LEU A 48 -2.18 7.35 -25.80
C LEU A 48 -3.50 6.76 -25.29
N GLN A 49 -3.39 5.74 -24.44
CA GLN A 49 -4.54 5.10 -23.81
C GLN A 49 -4.88 5.95 -22.59
N VAL A 50 -6.11 6.46 -22.55
CA VAL A 50 -6.65 7.11 -21.36
C VAL A 50 -6.85 6.02 -20.31
N ASP A 51 -6.33 6.23 -19.11
CA ASP A 51 -6.56 5.32 -17.99
C ASP A 51 -8.06 5.27 -17.67
N ASP A 52 -8.55 4.09 -17.29
CA ASP A 52 -9.92 3.95 -16.83
C ASP A 52 -10.18 4.84 -15.61
N LEU A 53 -11.37 5.42 -15.55
CA LEU A 53 -11.75 6.30 -14.45
C LEU A 53 -11.73 5.55 -13.11
N PRO A 54 -11.28 6.20 -12.02
CA PRO A 54 -11.30 5.58 -10.71
C PRO A 54 -12.74 5.32 -10.26
N ILE A 55 -12.92 4.24 -9.52
CA ILE A 55 -14.20 3.96 -8.85
C ILE A 55 -14.29 4.90 -7.66
N ILE A 56 -15.34 5.72 -7.63
CA ILE A 56 -15.62 6.66 -6.54
C ILE A 56 -16.49 5.94 -5.51
N GLU A 57 -15.90 5.59 -4.38
CA GLU A 57 -16.63 5.00 -3.25
C GLU A 57 -16.92 6.08 -2.21
N VAL A 58 -18.20 6.35 -1.99
CA VAL A 58 -18.64 7.27 -0.94
C VAL A 58 -18.70 6.50 0.38
N PRO A 59 -17.97 6.92 1.42
CA PRO A 59 -18.04 6.26 2.71
C PRO A 59 -19.46 6.42 3.30
N GLU A 60 -20.01 5.31 3.78
CA GLU A 60 -21.31 5.29 4.45
C GLU A 60 -21.29 6.18 5.70
N LYS A 61 -22.20 7.15 5.74
CA LYS A 61 -22.47 7.98 6.92
C LYS A 61 -23.73 7.46 7.62
N LEU A 62 -23.59 7.17 8.90
CA LEU A 62 -24.67 6.75 9.79
C LEU A 62 -25.12 7.94 10.66
N ASP A 63 -26.27 7.80 11.33
CA ASP A 63 -26.72 8.72 12.36
C ASP A 63 -26.64 8.06 13.75
N TYR A 64 -25.84 8.64 14.65
CA TYR A 64 -25.71 8.13 16.02
C TYR A 64 -27.03 8.12 16.77
N ARG A 65 -27.95 9.05 16.50
CA ARG A 65 -29.25 9.12 17.19
C ARG A 65 -30.09 7.89 16.87
N MET A 66 -30.14 7.52 15.59
CA MET A 66 -30.81 6.31 15.16
C MET A 66 -30.18 5.06 15.79
N LEU A 67 -28.85 4.97 15.77
CA LEU A 67 -28.13 3.85 16.39
C LEU A 67 -28.37 3.73 17.90
N LEU A 68 -28.57 4.86 18.61
CA LEU A 68 -28.94 4.85 20.03
C LEU A 68 -30.36 4.33 20.25
N THR A 69 -31.30 4.70 19.38
CA THR A 69 -32.69 4.20 19.41
C THR A 69 -32.74 2.71 19.15
N GLU A 70 -32.08 2.23 18.08
CA GLU A 70 -31.98 0.80 17.76
C GLU A 70 -31.35 -0.01 18.91
N TYR A 71 -30.32 0.55 19.55
CA TYR A 71 -29.72 -0.08 20.73
C TYR A 71 -30.70 -0.19 21.90
N PHE A 72 -31.49 0.86 22.14
CA PHE A 72 -32.49 0.87 23.21
C PHE A 72 -33.59 -0.16 22.96
N GLU A 73 -34.13 -0.22 21.74
CA GLU A 73 -35.15 -1.19 21.36
C GLU A 73 -34.66 -2.63 21.51
N LYS A 74 -33.40 -2.90 21.12
CA LYS A 74 -32.82 -4.24 21.18
C LYS A 74 -32.49 -4.70 22.61
N ASN A 75 -32.03 -3.80 23.49
CA ASN A 75 -31.49 -4.17 24.80
C ASN A 75 -32.38 -3.74 25.99
N GLY A 76 -33.43 -2.93 25.75
CA GLY A 76 -34.28 -2.34 26.78
C GLY A 76 -33.55 -1.33 27.69
N LYS A 77 -32.34 -0.89 27.32
CA LYS A 77 -31.49 0.01 28.12
C LYS A 77 -30.80 1.04 27.24
N THR A 78 -30.72 2.28 27.72
CA THR A 78 -30.04 3.37 27.00
C THR A 78 -28.53 3.18 27.03
N LEU A 79 -27.85 3.35 25.89
CA LEU A 79 -26.39 3.32 25.83
C LEU A 79 -25.80 4.56 26.53
N LYS A 80 -25.16 4.34 27.68
CA LYS A 80 -24.52 5.42 28.44
C LYS A 80 -23.25 5.92 27.74
N PRO A 81 -22.88 7.21 27.90
CA PRO A 81 -21.58 7.73 27.50
C PRO A 81 -20.38 6.96 28.11
N VAL A 82 -19.19 7.26 27.62
CA VAL A 82 -17.94 6.68 28.14
C VAL A 82 -17.63 7.26 29.51
N GLN A 83 -17.57 6.40 30.54
CA GLN A 83 -17.14 6.82 31.87
C GLN A 83 -15.61 6.86 31.94
N ARG A 84 -15.05 8.08 32.05
CA ARG A 84 -13.60 8.29 32.11
C ARG A 84 -13.11 8.26 33.56
N ARG A 85 -11.94 7.64 33.79
CA ARG A 85 -11.29 7.65 35.11
C ARG A 85 -10.71 9.05 35.37
N LYS A 86 -10.84 9.54 36.61
CA LYS A 86 -10.34 10.88 37.01
C LYS A 86 -8.84 11.09 36.71
N ASN A 87 -8.04 10.03 36.83
CA ASN A 87 -6.58 10.08 36.63
C ASN A 87 -6.14 9.70 35.20
N SER A 88 -7.04 9.75 34.21
CA SER A 88 -6.67 9.46 32.83
C SER A 88 -5.74 10.55 32.29
N LYS A 89 -4.52 10.18 31.91
CA LYS A 89 -3.56 11.09 31.25
C LYS A 89 -4.02 11.53 29.86
N VAL A 90 -4.88 10.73 29.22
CA VAL A 90 -5.32 10.95 27.85
C VAL A 90 -6.78 11.39 27.86
N THR A 91 -7.04 12.53 27.21
CA THR A 91 -8.37 13.11 27.07
C THR A 91 -8.75 13.17 25.59
N VAL A 92 -10.02 12.92 25.30
CA VAL A 92 -10.57 13.12 23.96
C VAL A 92 -10.94 14.60 23.85
N PRO A 93 -10.55 15.30 22.77
CA PRO A 93 -10.96 16.68 22.54
C PRO A 93 -12.50 16.81 22.51
N LYS A 94 -13.04 17.86 23.15
CA LYS A 94 -14.50 18.09 23.20
C LYS A 94 -15.12 18.37 21.81
N SER A 95 -14.33 18.91 20.89
CA SER A 95 -14.73 19.17 19.51
C SER A 95 -14.76 17.92 18.64
N MET A 96 -14.26 16.77 19.13
CA MET A 96 -14.14 15.57 18.33
C MET A 96 -15.47 14.84 18.18
N ILE A 97 -15.74 14.43 16.95
CA ILE A 97 -16.97 13.73 16.55
C ILE A 97 -16.57 12.46 15.80
N CYS A 98 -17.34 11.37 15.96
CA CYS A 98 -17.14 10.17 15.16
C CYS A 98 -17.42 10.48 13.68
N PRO A 99 -16.48 10.22 12.77
CA PRO A 99 -16.66 10.60 11.37
C PRO A 99 -17.59 9.64 10.61
N LYS A 100 -17.87 8.44 11.16
CA LYS A 100 -18.83 7.49 10.58
C LYS A 100 -20.27 7.81 10.97
N CYS A 101 -20.55 8.03 12.26
CA CYS A 101 -21.93 8.17 12.75
C CYS A 101 -22.28 9.54 13.34
N GLY A 102 -21.34 10.47 13.46
CA GLY A 102 -21.60 11.77 14.08
C GLY A 102 -21.70 11.76 15.61
N ALA A 103 -21.35 10.67 16.30
CA ALA A 103 -21.40 10.62 17.76
C ALA A 103 -20.42 11.61 18.40
N PRO A 104 -20.84 12.38 19.43
CA PRO A 104 -20.00 13.39 20.07
C PRO A 104 -18.89 12.77 20.92
N SER A 105 -17.95 13.60 21.39
CA SER A 105 -16.77 13.20 22.17
C SER A 105 -17.10 12.32 23.36
N ASP A 106 -18.27 12.47 23.97
CA ASP A 106 -18.69 11.71 25.15
C ASP A 106 -18.86 10.21 24.89
N TYR A 107 -19.08 9.82 23.63
CA TYR A 107 -19.17 8.42 23.22
C TYR A 107 -17.86 7.87 22.64
N LEU A 108 -16.76 8.61 22.75
CA LEU A 108 -15.47 8.22 22.19
C LEU A 108 -14.49 7.75 23.28
N TYR A 109 -13.86 6.61 23.01
CA TYR A 109 -12.70 6.13 23.74
C TYR A 109 -11.42 6.68 23.11
N ALA A 110 -10.45 7.05 23.94
CA ALA A 110 -9.06 7.20 23.49
C ALA A 110 -8.45 5.80 23.38
N ASN A 111 -8.36 5.30 22.15
CA ASN A 111 -7.79 3.99 21.87
C ASN A 111 -6.26 4.13 21.76
N ASN A 112 -5.51 3.17 22.31
CA ASN A 112 -4.03 3.24 22.36
C ASN A 112 -3.44 4.44 23.12
N GLY A 113 -4.19 5.05 24.03
CA GLY A 113 -3.69 6.13 24.88
C GLY A 113 -3.25 7.36 24.07
N ASP A 114 -2.00 7.79 24.27
CA ASP A 114 -1.40 9.00 23.70
C ASP A 114 -1.06 8.89 22.20
N LYS A 115 -1.25 7.72 21.59
CA LYS A 115 -0.96 7.46 20.18
C LYS A 115 -2.04 7.98 19.20
N GLY A 116 -3.06 8.69 19.70
CA GLY A 116 -3.99 9.47 18.88
C GLY A 116 -5.02 8.67 18.09
N GLN A 117 -5.31 7.42 18.48
CA GLN A 117 -6.42 6.65 17.92
C GLN A 117 -7.66 6.78 18.80
N TYR A 118 -8.85 6.74 18.20
CA TYR A 118 -10.13 6.84 18.88
C TYR A 118 -11.06 5.71 18.43
N GLN A 119 -11.90 5.25 19.35
CA GLN A 119 -12.93 4.25 19.06
C GLN A 119 -14.30 4.79 19.46
N CYS A 120 -15.25 4.75 18.54
CA CYS A 120 -16.63 5.12 18.84
C CYS A 120 -17.35 3.99 19.58
N LYS A 121 -17.97 4.28 20.73
CA LYS A 121 -18.80 3.33 21.48
C LYS A 121 -20.11 2.96 20.76
N VAL A 122 -20.63 3.86 19.92
CA VAL A 122 -21.93 3.70 19.25
C VAL A 122 -21.81 2.79 18.02
N CYS A 123 -20.90 3.11 17.10
CA CYS A 123 -20.77 2.39 15.82
C CYS A 123 -19.50 1.53 15.72
N SER A 124 -18.70 1.44 16.79
CA SER A 124 -17.44 0.70 16.84
C SER A 124 -16.35 1.16 15.85
N CYS A 125 -16.56 2.30 15.17
CA CYS A 125 -15.61 2.85 14.21
C CYS A 125 -14.29 3.25 14.91
N LEU A 126 -13.18 2.78 14.34
CA LEU A 126 -11.81 3.16 14.73
C LEU A 126 -11.30 4.25 13.79
N PHE A 127 -10.86 5.37 14.33
CA PHE A 127 -10.34 6.49 13.57
C PHE A 127 -9.21 7.21 14.33
N SER A 128 -8.57 8.17 13.68
CA SER A 128 -7.59 9.08 14.28
C SER A 128 -7.82 10.47 13.72
N ASP A 129 -7.25 11.49 14.35
CA ASP A 129 -7.35 12.88 13.88
C ASP A 129 -6.75 13.05 12.46
N LYS A 130 -5.75 12.23 12.14
CA LYS A 130 -5.07 12.20 10.83
C LYS A 130 -5.78 11.32 9.79
N ASN A 131 -6.89 10.65 10.14
CA ASN A 131 -7.38 9.51 9.37
C ASN A 131 -8.43 9.84 8.28
N ARG A 132 -8.43 8.94 7.30
CA ARG A 132 -9.24 8.74 6.09
C ARG A 132 -10.73 9.11 6.08
N PHE A 133 -11.39 9.26 7.23
CA PHE A 133 -12.86 9.42 7.29
C PHE A 133 -13.36 10.86 7.07
N SER A 134 -12.46 11.84 7.02
CA SER A 134 -12.78 13.18 6.51
C SER A 134 -12.82 13.24 4.98
N LYS A 135 -12.40 12.19 4.27
CA LYS A 135 -12.45 12.17 2.81
C LYS A 135 -13.89 12.00 2.36
N GLU A 136 -14.39 12.97 1.61
CA GLU A 136 -15.73 12.96 1.01
C GLU A 136 -15.93 11.76 0.07
N ALA A 137 -14.83 11.29 -0.56
CA ALA A 137 -14.83 10.10 -1.40
C ALA A 137 -13.49 9.35 -1.31
N ILE A 138 -13.55 8.04 -1.51
CA ILE A 138 -12.41 7.14 -1.62
C ILE A 138 -12.27 6.77 -3.10
N LEU A 139 -11.13 7.11 -3.69
CA LEU A 139 -10.80 6.71 -5.05
C LEU A 139 -10.24 5.29 -5.03
N LYS A 140 -10.79 4.38 -5.85
CA LYS A 140 -10.32 3.00 -6.02
C LYS A 140 -9.87 2.76 -7.46
N CYS A 141 -8.83 1.94 -7.62
CA CYS A 141 -8.34 1.54 -8.93
C CYS A 141 -9.36 0.62 -9.63
N PRO A 142 -9.73 0.90 -10.89
CA PRO A 142 -10.71 0.09 -11.62
C PRO A 142 -10.21 -1.32 -11.94
N HIS A 143 -8.89 -1.55 -11.89
CA HIS A 143 -8.29 -2.84 -12.23
C HIS A 143 -8.06 -3.77 -11.02
N CYS A 144 -7.74 -3.22 -9.86
CA CYS A 144 -7.38 -4.01 -8.67
C CYS A 144 -8.22 -3.69 -7.42
N SER A 145 -9.15 -2.72 -7.51
CA SER A 145 -10.05 -2.27 -6.43
C SER A 145 -9.35 -1.76 -5.16
N LYS A 146 -8.02 -1.62 -5.19
CA LYS A 146 -7.23 -1.00 -4.11
C LYS A 146 -7.44 0.51 -4.09
N THR A 147 -7.28 1.09 -2.90
CA THR A 147 -7.39 2.54 -2.71
C THR A 147 -6.24 3.27 -3.41
N LEU A 148 -6.57 4.32 -4.14
CA LEU A 148 -5.61 5.18 -4.82
C LEU A 148 -5.08 6.23 -3.84
N GLU A 149 -3.77 6.21 -3.60
CA GLU A 149 -3.06 7.16 -2.76
C GLU A 149 -2.35 8.21 -3.63
N LYS A 150 -2.49 9.49 -3.29
CA LYS A 150 -1.77 10.59 -3.96
C LYS A 150 -0.30 10.49 -3.62
N ILE A 151 0.56 10.22 -4.60
CA ILE A 151 2.01 10.08 -4.42
C ILE A 151 2.79 11.30 -4.88
N LYS A 152 2.26 12.06 -5.85
CA LYS A 152 2.92 13.25 -6.39
C LYS A 152 1.90 14.30 -6.77
N GLU A 153 2.32 15.55 -6.60
CA GLU A 153 1.62 16.72 -7.06
C GLU A 153 2.45 17.39 -8.15
N ARG A 154 1.85 17.61 -9.32
CA ARG A 154 2.42 18.37 -10.44
C ARG A 154 1.61 19.64 -10.60
N LYS A 155 2.14 20.60 -11.37
CA LYS A 155 1.49 21.89 -11.63
C LYS A 155 0.05 21.72 -12.15
N ASP A 156 -0.17 20.77 -13.06
CA ASP A 156 -1.44 20.63 -13.78
C ASP A 156 -2.24 19.37 -13.38
N PHE A 157 -1.64 18.43 -12.65
CA PHE A 157 -2.30 17.17 -12.28
C PHE A 157 -1.70 16.50 -11.04
N HIS A 158 -2.43 15.54 -10.49
CA HIS A 158 -1.97 14.70 -9.39
C HIS A 158 -1.71 13.27 -9.88
N VAL A 159 -0.68 12.64 -9.31
CA VAL A 159 -0.35 11.24 -9.59
C VAL A 159 -0.81 10.39 -8.43
N PHE A 160 -1.63 9.39 -8.73
CA PHE A 160 -2.12 8.42 -7.76
C PHE A 160 -1.51 7.04 -8.01
N LYS A 161 -1.42 6.23 -6.96
CA LYS A 161 -0.95 4.84 -7.02
C LYS A 161 -1.83 3.96 -6.14
N CYS A 162 -2.14 2.77 -6.64
CA CYS A 162 -2.85 1.71 -5.93
C CYS A 162 -1.92 0.61 -5.41
#